data_AF-A0A7C1UEG1-F1
#
_entry.id   AF-A0A7C1UEG1-F1
#
_cell.length_a   1.000
_cell.length_b   1.000
_cell.length_c   1.000
_cell.angle_alpha   90.00
_cell.angle_beta   90.00
_cell.angle_gamma   90.00
#
_symmetry.space_group_name_H-M   'P 1'
#
loop_
_entity.id
_entity.type
_entity.pdbx_description
1 polymer ?
#
loop_
_entity_poly.entity_id
_entity_poly.type
_entity_poly.pdbx_seq_one_letter_code
_entity_poly.pdbx_strand_id
1 'polypeptide(L)'
;MPPTWWPGPPPGSCSGRRPWGSGNGSEGAEPWTSGRYAVLDHVGAAGGGRRRSGQQGTYVEQKIGHLVGRDQLTVEHLGQATVDDLESFDDYLWFLDLCHRNLQTGLGWPDSRKLIHTLPPHQGSATPRSSDLRLPIGVPAAKFNDIHPGATDEAAGIATGDTENMELGVTFASLGALGARSVPGIARLAEELRYRSFWTAEANATDAFTLLGAAAVAAPGLDLGTGVVPVQIRTPSLAAMSAATLAALVPDNEVYLGVGISTPVVAGRWHGATYGRRPIAQMREYLTLVRELLEGEAVTFKGDFYEVHRFRLGVRLGDRRPRLVLAALNPQMLRLAGEMADAVLLNYIPSTHVPASVAHVREGGDARILAYVHAGVCDWEVAAPYARRDLFGYAMADGYADMFTKAGFGDEVTELRDRYAAGDRKGAADAISDEMIRAIDFIGSPGEVASFVRSYVDAGVDHPILMPLPWGEDRRAVAEATMVAAADA
;
A
#
# COMPACT_ATOMS: atom_id res chain seq x y z
N MET A 1 17.89 -7.79 69.46
CA MET A 1 18.56 -6.51 69.13
C MET A 1 18.05 -6.05 67.77
N PRO A 2 17.51 -4.81 67.68
CA PRO A 2 17.07 -4.14 66.43
C PRO A 2 18.30 -3.41 65.81
N PRO A 3 18.26 -2.41 64.88
CA PRO A 3 17.16 -1.56 64.36
C PRO A 3 17.01 -1.46 62.80
N THR A 4 15.82 -1.43 62.17
CA THR A 4 14.75 -0.36 62.08
C THR A 4 15.23 0.95 61.38
N TRP A 5 14.47 1.69 60.55
CA TRP A 5 13.06 2.15 60.65
C TRP A 5 12.42 2.58 59.29
N TRP A 6 11.07 2.58 59.23
CA TRP A 6 10.17 3.39 58.36
C TRP A 6 9.59 4.56 59.24
N PRO A 7 8.58 5.42 58.92
CA PRO A 7 7.73 5.61 57.72
C PRO A 7 7.55 7.12 57.30
N GLY A 8 6.52 7.46 56.51
CA GLY A 8 5.98 8.84 56.32
C GLY A 8 4.83 9.17 57.31
N PRO A 9 3.78 9.99 56.98
CA PRO A 9 3.51 10.79 55.77
C PRO A 9 3.07 12.29 56.03
N PRO A 10 1.89 12.87 55.64
CA PRO A 10 1.74 14.21 55.01
C PRO A 10 0.92 15.21 55.89
N PRO A 11 0.15 16.23 55.39
CA PRO A 11 0.20 17.10 54.19
C PRO A 11 0.34 18.61 54.55
N GLY A 12 0.32 19.55 53.57
CA GLY A 12 0.28 21.00 53.86
C GLY A 12 -0.13 21.90 52.69
N SER A 13 -1.00 22.88 52.95
CA SER A 13 -1.62 23.80 51.97
C SER A 13 -1.15 25.27 52.14
N CYS A 14 -1.62 26.16 51.24
CA CYS A 14 -1.35 27.61 51.16
C CYS A 14 0.07 27.97 50.67
N SER A 15 0.29 28.97 49.80
CA SER A 15 -0.52 30.09 49.26
C SER A 15 0.06 30.50 47.88
N GLY A 16 -0.50 31.35 47.03
CA GLY A 16 -1.78 32.05 46.99
C GLY A 16 -1.77 33.14 45.89
N ARG A 17 -2.94 33.47 45.30
CA ARG A 17 -3.23 34.68 44.50
C ARG A 17 -2.46 34.91 43.17
N ARG A 18 -3.15 34.64 42.05
CA ARG A 18 -3.32 35.64 40.95
C ARG A 18 -4.07 36.88 41.53
N PRO A 19 -4.10 38.11 40.94
CA PRO A 19 -4.33 38.30 39.50
C PRO A 19 -4.02 39.67 38.79
N TRP A 20 -4.42 39.72 37.50
CA TRP A 20 -4.87 40.87 36.67
C TRP A 20 -3.89 42.00 36.24
N GLY A 21 -4.05 42.43 34.97
CA GLY A 21 -3.47 43.65 34.38
C GLY A 21 -2.75 43.42 33.03
N SER A 22 -3.42 43.17 31.90
CA SER A 22 -4.09 44.13 30.98
C SER A 22 -3.14 45.10 30.22
N GLY A 23 -3.06 44.97 28.89
CA GLY A 23 -2.40 45.95 28.02
C GLY A 23 -2.44 45.55 26.53
N ASN A 24 -3.22 46.26 25.72
CA ASN A 24 -3.14 46.19 24.25
C ASN A 24 -1.91 46.97 23.75
N GLY A 25 -1.31 46.54 22.64
CA GLY A 25 -0.26 47.30 21.95
C GLY A 25 0.13 46.65 20.62
N SER A 26 0.08 47.42 19.54
CA SER A 26 0.42 47.04 18.17
C SER A 26 1.90 47.29 17.84
N GLU A 27 2.30 46.98 16.59
CA GLU A 27 3.63 47.25 15.99
C GLU A 27 4.75 46.32 16.54
N GLY A 28 5.81 45.99 15.80
CA GLY A 28 6.22 46.28 14.42
C GLY A 28 7.37 45.33 14.03
N ALA A 29 7.80 45.33 12.77
CA ALA A 29 8.79 44.37 12.25
C ALA A 29 10.26 44.74 12.56
N GLU A 30 11.17 43.87 12.09
CA GLU A 30 12.58 44.12 11.71
C GLU A 30 13.74 43.81 12.71
N PRO A 31 15.01 43.60 12.25
CA PRO A 31 15.71 42.33 12.54
C PRO A 31 17.16 42.45 13.05
N TRP A 32 17.76 41.32 13.45
CA TRP A 32 19.19 41.19 13.84
C TRP A 32 19.77 39.89 13.27
N THR A 33 20.53 39.92 12.16
CA THR A 33 21.99 40.18 12.01
C THR A 33 22.93 39.04 12.45
N SER A 34 23.76 38.63 11.48
CA SER A 34 24.98 37.82 11.52
C SER A 34 25.82 37.76 12.81
N GLY A 35 26.33 36.56 13.13
CA GLY A 35 27.48 36.32 14.01
C GLY A 35 28.36 35.19 13.46
N ARG A 36 29.70 35.31 13.56
CA ARG A 36 30.70 34.39 12.98
C ARG A 36 31.11 33.27 13.94
N TYR A 37 31.84 32.27 13.44
CA TYR A 37 33.02 31.53 13.97
C TYR A 37 33.03 30.12 13.31
N ALA A 38 34.14 29.40 13.07
CA ALA A 38 35.52 29.75 12.71
C ALA A 38 36.16 28.48 12.11
N VAL A 39 36.98 28.59 11.06
CA VAL A 39 37.69 27.42 10.49
C VAL A 39 39.06 27.29 11.14
N LEU A 40 39.39 26.08 11.60
CA LEU A 40 40.75 25.67 11.99
C LEU A 40 41.27 24.63 11.00
N ASP A 41 42.56 24.71 10.71
CA ASP A 41 43.26 23.98 9.64
C ASP A 41 44.48 23.22 10.21
N HIS A 42 45.06 22.30 9.41
CA HIS A 42 46.13 21.32 9.75
C HIS A 42 45.64 20.08 10.56
N VAL A 43 46.12 18.83 10.39
CA VAL A 43 47.33 18.21 9.76
C VAL A 43 46.86 16.93 9.00
N GLY A 44 47.49 16.35 7.96
CA GLY A 44 48.80 16.55 7.32
C GLY A 44 48.94 15.75 6.00
N ALA A 45 49.98 14.90 5.83
CA ALA A 45 50.26 14.20 4.56
C ALA A 45 50.68 12.71 4.67
N ALA A 46 50.61 12.03 3.51
CA ALA A 46 51.24 10.76 3.09
C ALA A 46 50.57 9.41 3.42
N GLY A 47 50.34 8.61 2.36
CA GLY A 47 49.86 7.22 2.42
C GLY A 47 49.32 6.75 1.07
N GLY A 48 50.16 6.15 0.23
CA GLY A 48 49.77 5.78 -1.15
C GLY A 48 48.93 4.50 -1.24
N GLY A 49 47.91 4.50 -2.10
CA GLY A 49 47.13 3.31 -2.45
C GLY A 49 46.42 3.48 -3.80
N ARG A 50 46.84 2.76 -4.83
CA ARG A 50 46.16 2.76 -6.14
C ARG A 50 44.76 2.16 -6.01
N ARG A 51 43.71 2.92 -6.34
CA ARG A 51 42.41 2.35 -6.74
C ARG A 51 42.19 2.60 -8.23
N ARG A 52 41.71 1.57 -8.93
CA ARG A 52 41.33 1.64 -10.34
C ARG A 52 40.04 2.46 -10.47
N SER A 53 40.13 3.68 -10.99
CA SER A 53 38.97 4.40 -11.54
C SER A 53 39.10 4.40 -13.07
N GLY A 54 38.21 3.68 -13.74
CA GLY A 54 38.30 3.53 -15.20
C GLY A 54 37.53 2.34 -15.74
N GLN A 55 36.20 2.29 -15.51
CA GLN A 55 35.25 1.59 -16.39
C GLN A 55 33.77 1.88 -16.07
N GLN A 56 33.41 2.19 -14.81
CA GLN A 56 32.00 2.45 -14.43
C GLN A 56 31.47 3.85 -14.80
N GLY A 57 32.31 4.88 -14.90
CA GLY A 57 31.85 6.25 -15.17
C GLY A 57 31.25 6.47 -16.57
N THR A 58 31.68 5.69 -17.57
CA THR A 58 31.29 5.87 -18.98
C THR A 58 29.97 5.18 -19.38
N TYR A 59 29.42 4.30 -18.55
CA TYR A 59 28.18 3.57 -18.88
C TYR A 59 26.93 4.43 -18.68
N VAL A 60 26.91 5.21 -17.59
CA VAL A 60 25.77 6.07 -17.20
C VAL A 60 25.56 7.23 -18.18
N GLU A 61 26.64 7.86 -18.65
CA GLU A 61 26.56 9.03 -19.56
C GLU A 61 26.02 8.67 -20.96
N GLN A 62 26.21 7.44 -21.45
CA GLN A 62 25.76 7.04 -22.79
C GLN A 62 24.26 6.69 -22.86
N LYS A 63 23.67 6.13 -21.79
CA LYS A 63 22.23 5.79 -21.77
C LYS A 63 21.33 7.00 -21.47
N ILE A 64 21.68 7.82 -20.47
CA ILE A 64 20.80 8.91 -19.99
C ILE A 64 20.64 10.02 -21.04
N GLY A 65 21.67 10.27 -21.87
CA GLY A 65 21.65 11.29 -22.91
C GLY A 65 20.60 11.11 -24.02
N HIS A 66 19.90 9.97 -24.08
CA HIS A 66 18.84 9.70 -25.05
C HIS A 66 17.41 10.01 -24.56
N LEU A 67 17.18 10.17 -23.25
CA LEU A 67 15.81 10.17 -22.69
C LEU A 67 15.23 11.56 -22.35
N VAL A 68 16.07 12.57 -22.09
CA VAL A 68 15.61 13.94 -21.78
C VAL A 68 16.51 14.98 -22.45
N GLY A 69 15.91 16.06 -22.96
CA GLY A 69 16.66 17.21 -23.47
C GLY A 69 17.61 17.77 -22.39
N ARG A 70 18.86 18.07 -22.78
CA ARG A 70 20.00 18.28 -21.86
C ARG A 70 19.86 19.43 -20.84
N ASP A 71 18.83 20.27 -20.96
CA ASP A 71 18.65 21.49 -20.15
C ASP A 71 17.62 21.32 -19.01
N GLN A 72 17.12 20.11 -18.73
CA GLN A 72 16.09 19.85 -17.70
C GLN A 72 16.43 18.75 -16.67
N LEU A 73 17.70 18.57 -16.31
CA LEU A 73 18.06 17.67 -15.20
C LEU A 73 17.81 18.33 -13.83
N THR A 74 16.74 17.90 -13.14
CA THR A 74 16.43 18.23 -11.75
C THR A 74 16.74 17.05 -10.82
N VAL A 75 16.76 17.29 -9.50
CA VAL A 75 17.01 16.25 -8.49
C VAL A 75 15.96 15.12 -8.55
N GLU A 76 14.73 15.42 -8.97
CA GLU A 76 13.65 14.44 -9.15
C GLU A 76 13.99 13.43 -10.28
N HIS A 77 14.61 13.88 -11.38
CA HIS A 77 15.02 12.98 -12.47
C HIS A 77 16.16 12.03 -12.06
N LEU A 78 17.06 12.47 -11.17
CA LEU A 78 18.08 11.59 -10.58
C LEU A 78 17.46 10.57 -9.63
N GLY A 79 16.49 10.97 -8.80
CA GLY A 79 15.81 10.08 -7.87
C GLY A 79 15.04 8.96 -8.56
N GLN A 80 14.28 9.29 -9.62
CA GLN A 80 13.52 8.31 -10.38
C GLN A 80 14.43 7.29 -11.09
N ALA A 81 15.51 7.76 -11.74
CA ALA A 81 16.47 6.89 -12.42
C ALA A 81 17.18 5.92 -11.46
N THR A 82 17.48 6.34 -10.22
CA THR A 82 18.09 5.43 -9.21
C THR A 82 17.13 4.41 -8.59
N VAL A 83 15.83 4.45 -8.88
CA VAL A 83 14.88 3.41 -8.46
C VAL A 83 14.56 2.44 -9.60
N ASP A 84 14.45 2.93 -10.83
CA ASP A 84 14.10 2.10 -11.99
C ASP A 84 15.30 1.37 -12.65
N ASP A 85 16.55 1.78 -12.42
CA ASP A 85 17.78 1.20 -13.03
C ASP A 85 18.61 0.33 -12.05
N LEU A 86 18.01 -0.11 -10.93
CA LEU A 86 18.61 -1.08 -10.01
C LEU A 86 18.41 -2.51 -10.55
N GLU A 87 19.33 -2.94 -11.42
CA GLU A 87 19.29 -4.26 -12.07
C GLU A 87 19.35 -5.45 -11.07
N SER A 88 19.74 -5.22 -9.80
CA SER A 88 19.70 -6.25 -8.73
C SER A 88 19.33 -5.73 -7.34
N PHE A 89 18.92 -6.65 -6.46
CA PHE A 89 18.63 -6.36 -5.05
C PHE A 89 19.87 -5.93 -4.24
N ASP A 90 21.07 -6.37 -4.65
CA ASP A 90 22.32 -5.98 -4.01
C ASP A 90 22.66 -4.50 -4.28
N ASP A 91 22.29 -3.97 -5.45
CA ASP A 91 22.45 -2.55 -5.78
C ASP A 91 21.55 -1.66 -4.91
N TYR A 92 20.32 -2.12 -4.60
CA TYR A 92 19.41 -1.45 -3.67
C TYR A 92 19.98 -1.41 -2.24
N LEU A 93 20.52 -2.53 -1.76
CA LEU A 93 21.15 -2.59 -0.44
C LEU A 93 22.43 -1.74 -0.37
N TRP A 94 23.24 -1.72 -1.44
CA TRP A 94 24.39 -0.85 -1.56
C TRP A 94 24.02 0.63 -1.56
N PHE A 95 22.93 1.00 -2.25
CA PHE A 95 22.40 2.37 -2.26
C PHE A 95 21.95 2.81 -0.85
N LEU A 96 21.22 1.95 -0.13
CA LEU A 96 20.82 2.22 1.26
C LEU A 96 22.03 2.36 2.21
N ASP A 97 23.05 1.52 2.05
CA ASP A 97 24.31 1.59 2.80
C ASP A 97 25.15 2.85 2.45
N LEU A 98 25.13 3.29 1.19
CA LEU A 98 25.71 4.57 0.77
C LEU A 98 24.96 5.77 1.38
N CYS A 99 23.63 5.78 1.34
CA CYS A 99 22.81 6.79 1.99
C CYS A 99 23.07 6.83 3.51
N HIS A 100 23.17 5.67 4.15
CA HIS A 100 23.47 5.54 5.58
C HIS A 100 24.85 6.13 5.93
N ARG A 101 25.89 5.80 5.17
CA ARG A 101 27.24 6.36 5.36
C ARG A 101 27.30 7.88 5.13
N ASN A 102 26.66 8.39 4.09
CA ASN A 102 26.69 9.83 3.81
C ASN A 102 25.94 10.63 4.89
N LEU A 103 24.83 10.10 5.41
CA LEU A 103 24.11 10.67 6.55
C LEU A 103 24.93 10.64 7.85
N GLN A 104 25.78 9.64 8.06
CA GLN A 104 26.67 9.55 9.24
C GLN A 104 27.94 10.40 9.13
N THR A 105 28.44 10.67 7.92
CA THR A 105 29.72 11.39 7.70
C THR A 105 29.56 12.86 7.35
N GLY A 106 28.35 13.34 7.07
CA GLY A 106 28.08 14.77 6.81
C GLY A 106 28.67 15.30 5.50
N LEU A 107 29.08 14.42 4.58
CA LEU A 107 29.64 14.81 3.29
C LEU A 107 28.52 15.21 2.31
N GLY A 108 28.51 16.48 1.90
CA GLY A 108 27.60 17.00 0.89
C GLY A 108 27.93 16.56 -0.55
N TRP A 109 26.94 16.63 -1.43
CA TRP A 109 27.05 16.23 -2.84
C TRP A 109 27.93 17.19 -3.68
N PRO A 110 28.61 16.73 -4.76
CA PRO A 110 29.47 17.58 -5.60
C PRO A 110 28.70 18.45 -6.60
N ASP A 111 29.27 19.63 -6.95
CA ASP A 111 28.70 20.65 -7.86
C ASP A 111 28.74 20.22 -9.34
N SER A 112 27.60 20.35 -10.05
CA SER A 112 27.33 19.78 -11.38
C SER A 112 27.85 20.59 -12.57
N ARG A 113 28.56 21.71 -12.35
CA ARG A 113 28.89 22.71 -13.38
C ARG A 113 30.06 22.39 -14.33
N LYS A 114 30.52 21.14 -14.43
CA LYS A 114 31.65 20.76 -15.28
C LYS A 114 31.39 19.49 -16.08
N LEU A 115 30.76 19.60 -17.25
CA LEU A 115 30.88 18.72 -18.44
C LEU A 115 29.80 19.10 -19.49
N ILE A 116 30.16 19.80 -20.58
CA ILE A 116 29.28 20.04 -21.74
C ILE A 116 30.11 20.06 -23.03
N HIS A 117 29.74 19.24 -24.04
CA HIS A 117 29.91 19.52 -25.48
C HIS A 117 28.87 18.72 -26.32
N THR A 118 28.69 19.11 -27.58
CA THR A 118 27.42 19.08 -28.37
C THR A 118 27.32 18.01 -29.47
N LEU A 119 26.09 17.72 -29.99
CA LEU A 119 25.73 17.24 -31.35
C LEU A 119 24.16 17.24 -31.56
N PRO A 120 23.59 17.13 -32.79
CA PRO A 120 22.23 17.59 -33.18
C PRO A 120 21.13 16.47 -33.31
N PRO A 121 19.83 16.79 -33.64
CA PRO A 121 18.66 15.95 -33.30
C PRO A 121 18.13 15.01 -34.43
N HIS A 122 17.26 14.06 -34.04
CA HIS A 122 16.59 13.08 -34.92
C HIS A 122 15.05 13.27 -34.98
N GLN A 123 14.43 12.81 -36.08
CA GLN A 123 12.99 12.94 -36.38
C GLN A 123 12.18 11.67 -36.01
N GLY A 124 10.90 11.83 -35.65
CA GLY A 124 10.08 10.80 -34.99
C GLY A 124 9.17 9.88 -35.83
N SER A 125 8.30 9.16 -35.12
CA SER A 125 7.11 8.38 -35.58
C SER A 125 6.39 7.83 -34.32
N ALA A 126 5.11 8.13 -34.04
CA ALA A 126 3.87 7.50 -34.52
C ALA A 126 3.48 6.19 -33.76
N THR A 127 2.27 6.15 -33.20
CA THR A 127 1.73 5.07 -32.32
C THR A 127 0.98 3.96 -33.08
N PRO A 128 0.98 2.69 -32.59
CA PRO A 128 0.26 1.57 -33.20
C PRO A 128 -1.23 1.49 -32.77
N ARG A 129 -1.99 0.55 -33.35
CA ARG A 129 -3.41 0.26 -33.01
C ARG A 129 -3.59 -1.15 -32.45
N SER A 130 -4.73 -1.38 -31.81
CA SER A 130 -5.06 -2.58 -31.02
C SER A 130 -5.18 -3.92 -31.76
N SER A 131 -5.07 -3.95 -33.10
CA SER A 131 -5.19 -5.20 -33.89
C SER A 131 -3.93 -6.08 -33.85
N ASP A 132 -2.80 -5.54 -33.40
CA ASP A 132 -1.48 -6.06 -33.74
C ASP A 132 -0.82 -6.86 -32.59
N LEU A 133 -1.47 -6.93 -31.42
CA LEU A 133 -1.01 -7.72 -30.27
C LEU A 133 -1.57 -9.15 -30.31
N ARG A 134 -0.70 -10.12 -30.58
CA ARG A 134 -0.94 -11.56 -30.34
C ARG A 134 0.21 -12.14 -29.52
N LEU A 135 0.01 -12.25 -28.21
CA LEU A 135 0.92 -12.94 -27.31
C LEU A 135 0.49 -14.41 -27.16
N PRO A 136 1.42 -15.39 -27.17
CA PRO A 136 1.12 -16.80 -27.01
C PRO A 136 0.99 -17.17 -25.52
N ILE A 137 -0.11 -16.76 -24.89
CA ILE A 137 -0.39 -17.00 -23.46
C ILE A 137 -1.37 -18.17 -23.32
N GLY A 138 -1.09 -19.10 -22.41
CA GLY A 138 -2.07 -20.10 -21.99
C GLY A 138 -1.51 -21.13 -21.00
N VAL A 139 -2.22 -21.34 -19.90
CA VAL A 139 -2.00 -22.47 -18.98
C VAL A 139 -2.80 -23.68 -19.52
N PRO A 140 -2.27 -24.92 -19.46
CA PRO A 140 -3.09 -26.09 -19.78
C PRO A 140 -4.27 -26.18 -18.80
N ALA A 141 -5.51 -26.08 -19.32
CA ALA A 141 -6.74 -25.91 -18.54
C ALA A 141 -6.92 -26.92 -17.37
N ALA A 142 -6.39 -28.14 -17.51
CA ALA A 142 -6.38 -29.13 -16.43
C ALA A 142 -5.69 -28.60 -15.15
N LYS A 143 -4.51 -27.98 -15.27
CA LYS A 143 -3.78 -27.42 -14.12
C LYS A 143 -4.47 -26.20 -13.50
N PHE A 144 -5.25 -25.46 -14.28
CA PHE A 144 -6.03 -24.33 -13.75
C PHE A 144 -7.18 -24.83 -12.88
N ASN A 145 -7.91 -25.87 -13.33
CA ASN A 145 -9.01 -26.45 -12.56
C ASN A 145 -8.56 -27.24 -11.33
N ASP A 146 -7.33 -27.79 -11.32
CA ASP A 146 -6.74 -28.41 -10.13
C ASP A 146 -6.48 -27.39 -8.99
N ILE A 147 -6.14 -26.14 -9.34
CA ILE A 147 -5.85 -25.05 -8.39
C ILE A 147 -7.13 -24.24 -8.06
N HIS A 148 -8.03 -24.07 -9.04
CA HIS A 148 -9.31 -23.37 -8.92
C HIS A 148 -10.48 -24.32 -9.26
N PRO A 149 -10.79 -25.28 -8.37
CA PRO A 149 -11.83 -26.28 -8.62
C PRO A 149 -13.20 -25.63 -8.78
N GLY A 150 -13.76 -25.73 -9.99
CA GLY A 150 -15.06 -25.15 -10.37
C GLY A 150 -14.99 -24.23 -11.60
N ALA A 151 -13.81 -23.83 -12.05
CA ALA A 151 -13.62 -22.79 -13.06
C ALA A 151 -13.55 -23.31 -14.52
N THR A 152 -14.29 -24.39 -14.85
CA THR A 152 -14.38 -24.96 -16.23
C THR A 152 -15.84 -25.16 -16.67
N ASP A 153 -16.06 -25.22 -18.00
CA ASP A 153 -17.35 -25.18 -18.73
C ASP A 153 -18.39 -26.31 -18.44
N GLU A 154 -18.66 -26.65 -17.18
CA GLU A 154 -19.85 -27.41 -16.77
C GLU A 154 -20.99 -26.51 -16.24
N ALA A 155 -21.01 -25.24 -16.66
CA ALA A 155 -22.14 -24.30 -16.50
C ALA A 155 -23.37 -24.67 -17.37
N ALA A 156 -23.67 -25.95 -17.50
CA ALA A 156 -24.77 -26.51 -18.30
C ALA A 156 -25.76 -27.30 -17.43
N GLY A 157 -26.18 -26.74 -16.30
CA GLY A 157 -27.15 -27.40 -15.41
C GLY A 157 -27.46 -26.71 -14.08
N ILE A 158 -26.67 -25.73 -13.65
CA ILE A 158 -26.99 -24.90 -12.47
C ILE A 158 -27.96 -23.80 -12.89
N ALA A 159 -28.97 -23.55 -12.05
CA ALA A 159 -30.02 -22.58 -12.36
C ALA A 159 -29.43 -21.19 -12.63
N THR A 160 -29.97 -20.51 -13.65
CA THR A 160 -29.71 -19.10 -13.95
C THR A 160 -30.32 -18.23 -12.84
N GLY A 161 -29.68 -18.22 -11.67
CA GLY A 161 -29.76 -17.10 -10.73
C GLY A 161 -29.06 -15.90 -11.38
N ASP A 162 -29.65 -14.72 -11.20
CA ASP A 162 -29.38 -13.53 -12.00
C ASP A 162 -27.87 -13.21 -12.14
N THR A 163 -27.30 -13.50 -13.31
CA THR A 163 -25.98 -12.99 -13.73
C THR A 163 -26.10 -11.52 -14.17
N GLU A 164 -26.81 -10.71 -13.39
CA GLU A 164 -26.88 -9.26 -13.55
C GLU A 164 -25.63 -8.63 -12.93
N ASN A 165 -24.60 -8.43 -13.77
CA ASN A 165 -23.37 -7.65 -13.52
C ASN A 165 -22.75 -7.80 -12.11
N MET A 166 -21.68 -8.59 -12.01
CA MET A 166 -20.80 -8.63 -10.85
C MET A 166 -20.34 -7.21 -10.42
N GLU A 167 -20.58 -6.82 -9.17
CA GLU A 167 -20.09 -5.55 -8.62
C GLU A 167 -18.56 -5.59 -8.37
N LEU A 168 -17.78 -5.39 -9.44
CA LEU A 168 -16.32 -5.42 -9.37
C LEU A 168 -15.74 -4.07 -8.90
N GLY A 169 -14.78 -4.09 -7.97
CA GLY A 169 -13.92 -2.95 -7.65
C GLY A 169 -12.56 -3.02 -8.34
N VAL A 170 -11.82 -1.90 -8.39
CA VAL A 170 -10.40 -1.88 -8.79
C VAL A 170 -9.58 -1.07 -7.80
N THR A 171 -8.34 -1.49 -7.51
CA THR A 171 -7.40 -0.74 -6.68
C THR A 171 -6.23 -0.18 -7.46
N PHE A 172 -5.86 1.06 -7.14
CA PHE A 172 -4.64 1.70 -7.62
C PHE A 172 -3.40 1.30 -6.79
N ALA A 173 -3.55 0.50 -5.73
CA ALA A 173 -2.46 0.15 -4.81
C ALA A 173 -1.25 -0.49 -5.51
N SER A 174 -1.46 -1.39 -6.48
CA SER A 174 -0.42 -1.99 -7.32
C SER A 174 0.10 -1.07 -8.41
N LEU A 175 -0.64 0.00 -8.75
CA LEU A 175 -0.39 0.89 -9.88
C LEU A 175 0.42 2.14 -9.52
N GLY A 176 0.96 2.23 -8.29
CA GLY A 176 1.80 3.36 -7.86
C GLY A 176 2.99 3.66 -8.79
N ALA A 177 3.50 2.65 -9.50
CA ALA A 177 4.54 2.77 -10.52
C ALA A 177 4.13 3.61 -11.75
N LEU A 178 2.83 3.81 -12.00
CA LEU A 178 2.30 4.71 -13.03
C LEU A 178 2.30 6.19 -12.58
N GLY A 179 2.64 6.45 -11.32
CA GLY A 179 2.70 7.77 -10.69
C GLY A 179 1.32 8.36 -10.38
N ALA A 180 1.24 9.15 -9.31
CA ALA A 180 -0.04 9.71 -8.81
C ALA A 180 -0.84 10.53 -9.85
N ARG A 181 -0.18 11.11 -10.87
CA ARG A 181 -0.85 11.83 -11.97
C ARG A 181 -1.73 10.93 -12.86
N SER A 182 -1.54 9.61 -12.83
CA SER A 182 -2.34 8.66 -13.62
C SER A 182 -3.69 8.32 -12.98
N VAL A 183 -3.89 8.56 -11.68
CA VAL A 183 -5.13 8.21 -10.94
C VAL A 183 -6.40 8.72 -11.63
N PRO A 184 -6.52 10.00 -12.07
CA PRO A 184 -7.70 10.46 -12.80
C PRO A 184 -7.96 9.73 -14.13
N GLY A 185 -6.95 9.16 -14.75
CA GLY A 185 -7.08 8.37 -15.97
C GLY A 185 -7.58 6.95 -15.68
N ILE A 186 -6.97 6.27 -14.71
CA ILE A 186 -7.39 4.92 -14.30
C ILE A 186 -8.79 4.93 -13.67
N ALA A 187 -9.16 5.98 -12.92
CA ALA A 187 -10.50 6.14 -12.37
C ALA A 187 -11.56 6.29 -13.49
N ARG A 188 -11.30 7.07 -14.53
CA ARG A 188 -12.22 7.14 -15.69
C ARG A 188 -12.33 5.82 -16.43
N LEU A 189 -11.21 5.13 -16.65
CA LEU A 189 -11.24 3.80 -17.26
C LEU A 189 -12.07 2.81 -16.42
N ALA A 190 -11.98 2.87 -15.09
CA ALA A 190 -12.80 2.06 -14.20
C ALA A 190 -14.30 2.36 -14.37
N GLU A 191 -14.69 3.65 -14.43
CA GLU A 191 -16.07 4.08 -14.66
C GLU A 191 -16.59 3.70 -16.07
N GLU A 192 -15.76 3.86 -17.11
CA GLU A 192 -16.04 3.46 -18.49
C GLU A 192 -16.25 1.93 -18.61
N LEU A 193 -15.45 1.14 -17.88
CA LEU A 193 -15.55 -0.31 -17.77
C LEU A 193 -16.59 -0.77 -16.72
N ARG A 194 -17.36 0.16 -16.13
CA ARG A 194 -18.45 -0.11 -15.16
C ARG A 194 -18.03 -0.81 -13.86
N TYR A 195 -16.78 -0.63 -13.43
CA TYR A 195 -16.40 -0.97 -12.06
C TYR A 195 -17.27 -0.18 -11.08
N ARG A 196 -17.73 -0.86 -10.02
CA ARG A 196 -18.56 -0.26 -8.96
C ARG A 196 -17.77 0.69 -8.06
N SER A 197 -16.47 0.42 -7.87
CA SER A 197 -15.67 1.08 -6.83
C SER A 197 -14.19 1.23 -7.16
N PHE A 198 -13.58 2.30 -6.66
CA PHE A 198 -12.17 2.63 -6.83
C PHE A 198 -11.44 2.69 -5.48
N TRP A 199 -10.35 1.95 -5.37
CA TRP A 199 -9.63 1.73 -4.12
C TRP A 199 -8.19 2.23 -4.15
N THR A 200 -7.66 2.58 -2.99
CA THR A 200 -6.24 2.91 -2.79
C THR A 200 -5.74 2.34 -1.47
N ALA A 201 -4.43 2.29 -1.26
CA ALA A 201 -3.82 1.81 -0.01
C ALA A 201 -2.79 2.81 0.51
N GLU A 202 -2.47 2.74 1.81
CA GLU A 202 -1.51 3.65 2.44
C GLU A 202 -0.38 2.88 3.15
N ALA A 203 0.84 3.11 2.68
CA ALA A 203 2.06 2.56 3.27
C ALA A 203 3.19 3.61 3.24
N ASN A 204 4.04 3.61 2.22
CA ASN A 204 5.23 4.46 2.12
C ASN A 204 5.29 5.37 0.89
N ALA A 205 4.44 5.15 -0.13
CA ALA A 205 4.49 5.87 -1.40
C ALA A 205 3.56 7.09 -1.44
N THR A 206 2.25 6.88 -1.39
CA THR A 206 1.22 7.91 -1.61
C THR A 206 0.22 7.95 -0.45
N ASP A 207 -0.27 9.16 -0.14
CA ASP A 207 -1.43 9.38 0.74
C ASP A 207 -2.72 8.91 0.05
N ALA A 208 -3.46 7.99 0.70
CA ALA A 208 -4.61 7.33 0.08
C ALA A 208 -5.77 8.30 -0.22
N PHE A 209 -6.07 9.21 0.70
CA PHE A 209 -7.23 10.10 0.58
C PHE A 209 -7.02 11.22 -0.45
N THR A 210 -5.77 11.66 -0.65
CA THR A 210 -5.39 12.61 -1.71
C THR A 210 -5.64 12.00 -3.09
N LEU A 211 -5.30 10.72 -3.27
CA LEU A 211 -5.59 10.00 -4.51
C LEU A 211 -7.10 9.79 -4.70
N LEU A 212 -7.83 9.38 -3.66
CA LEU A 212 -9.29 9.22 -3.73
C LEU A 212 -10.02 10.54 -4.01
N GLY A 213 -9.54 11.68 -3.48
CA GLY A 213 -10.07 12.99 -3.82
C GLY A 213 -9.85 13.37 -5.29
N ALA A 214 -8.75 12.94 -5.89
CA ALA A 214 -8.52 13.10 -7.33
C ALA A 214 -9.41 12.16 -8.18
N ALA A 215 -9.65 10.92 -7.71
CA ALA A 215 -10.58 9.99 -8.35
C ALA A 215 -12.03 10.50 -8.30
N ALA A 216 -12.49 10.99 -7.13
CA ALA A 216 -13.82 11.56 -6.91
C ALA A 216 -14.21 12.65 -7.92
N VAL A 217 -13.25 13.51 -8.28
CA VAL A 217 -13.46 14.59 -9.27
C VAL A 217 -13.35 14.08 -10.71
N ALA A 218 -12.63 12.99 -10.94
CA ALA A 218 -12.37 12.45 -12.27
C ALA A 218 -13.45 11.49 -12.78
N ALA A 219 -14.05 10.73 -11.87
CA ALA A 219 -15.04 9.67 -12.09
C ALA A 219 -16.05 9.66 -10.91
N PRO A 220 -17.02 10.59 -10.88
CA PRO A 220 -17.89 10.82 -9.73
C PRO A 220 -19.00 9.77 -9.54
N GLY A 221 -19.12 8.75 -10.41
CA GLY A 221 -20.06 7.63 -10.27
C GLY A 221 -19.50 6.43 -9.49
N LEU A 222 -18.23 6.47 -9.08
CA LEU A 222 -17.57 5.38 -8.36
C LEU A 222 -17.76 5.49 -6.84
N ASP A 223 -18.00 4.36 -6.18
CA ASP A 223 -17.75 4.23 -4.74
C ASP A 223 -16.25 4.35 -4.47
N LEU A 224 -15.84 4.91 -3.33
CA LEU A 224 -14.44 5.19 -3.03
C LEU A 224 -13.97 4.45 -1.79
N GLY A 225 -12.84 3.75 -1.85
CA GLY A 225 -12.37 2.90 -0.76
C GLY A 225 -10.89 3.01 -0.40
N THR A 226 -10.57 2.88 0.88
CA THR A 226 -9.20 2.62 1.35
C THR A 226 -9.05 1.15 1.70
N GLY A 227 -8.13 0.43 1.08
CA GLY A 227 -7.82 -0.97 1.35
C GLY A 227 -6.33 -1.18 1.61
N VAL A 228 -5.78 -0.81 2.76
CA VAL A 228 -6.37 -0.08 3.91
C VAL A 228 -5.42 1.03 4.38
N VAL A 229 -5.90 1.91 5.26
CA VAL A 229 -5.02 2.84 6.00
C VAL A 229 -4.61 2.28 7.38
N PRO A 230 -3.33 2.45 7.80
CA PRO A 230 -2.88 1.98 9.11
C PRO A 230 -3.45 2.77 10.30
N VAL A 231 -4.08 2.08 11.25
CA VAL A 231 -4.59 2.70 12.50
C VAL A 231 -3.49 3.26 13.42
N GLN A 232 -2.22 2.92 13.15
CA GLN A 232 -1.06 3.45 13.86
C GLN A 232 -0.66 4.87 13.42
N ILE A 233 -0.98 5.27 12.18
CA ILE A 233 -0.53 6.56 11.61
C ILE A 233 -1.68 7.55 11.39
N ARG A 234 -2.92 7.06 11.25
CA ARG A 234 -4.14 7.89 11.29
C ARG A 234 -4.89 7.69 12.59
N THR A 235 -5.00 8.76 13.39
CA THR A 235 -5.88 8.76 14.57
C THR A 235 -7.34 8.53 14.16
N PRO A 236 -8.21 7.99 15.04
CA PRO A 236 -9.65 7.83 14.76
C PRO A 236 -10.30 9.12 14.23
N SER A 237 -9.98 10.26 14.84
CA SER A 237 -10.47 11.58 14.41
C SER A 237 -9.99 11.97 13.01
N LEU A 238 -8.73 11.71 12.66
CA LEU A 238 -8.20 12.01 11.33
C LEU A 238 -8.85 11.12 10.27
N ALA A 239 -8.99 9.81 10.53
CA ALA A 239 -9.66 8.88 9.62
C ALA A 239 -11.13 9.23 9.40
N ALA A 240 -11.88 9.53 10.47
CA ALA A 240 -13.25 10.00 10.38
C ALA A 240 -13.37 11.32 9.60
N MET A 241 -12.48 12.30 9.83
CA MET A 241 -12.41 13.53 9.04
C MET A 241 -12.16 13.26 7.56
N SER A 242 -11.20 12.39 7.22
CA SER A 242 -10.84 12.10 5.83
C SER A 242 -11.98 11.38 5.09
N ALA A 243 -12.59 10.37 5.70
CA ALA A 243 -13.73 9.65 5.11
C ALA A 243 -14.98 10.53 4.96
N ALA A 244 -15.30 11.34 5.97
CA ALA A 244 -16.41 12.29 5.90
C ALA A 244 -16.18 13.40 4.85
N THR A 245 -14.92 13.77 4.60
CA THR A 245 -14.57 14.71 3.52
C THR A 245 -14.77 14.07 2.14
N LEU A 246 -14.37 12.80 1.95
CA LEU A 246 -14.66 12.07 0.71
C LEU A 246 -16.17 11.91 0.48
N ALA A 247 -16.94 11.56 1.51
CA ALA A 247 -18.40 11.41 1.39
C ALA A 247 -19.10 12.74 1.01
N ALA A 248 -18.52 13.89 1.38
CA ALA A 248 -19.00 15.19 0.92
C ALA A 248 -18.64 15.53 -0.54
N LEU A 249 -17.66 14.84 -1.15
CA LEU A 249 -17.33 14.95 -2.58
C LEU A 249 -18.19 14.03 -3.45
N VAL A 250 -18.60 12.86 -2.94
CA VAL A 250 -19.43 11.86 -3.64
C VAL A 250 -20.71 11.52 -2.85
N PRO A 251 -21.63 12.48 -2.64
CA PRO A 251 -22.77 12.32 -1.71
C PRO A 251 -23.76 11.20 -2.09
N ASP A 252 -23.78 10.79 -3.36
CA ASP A 252 -24.69 9.77 -3.89
C ASP A 252 -24.10 8.35 -3.87
N ASN A 253 -22.81 8.20 -3.54
CA ASN A 253 -22.06 6.94 -3.55
C ASN A 253 -21.61 6.51 -2.14
N GLU A 254 -21.13 5.28 -2.00
CA GLU A 254 -20.56 4.77 -0.76
C GLU A 254 -19.08 5.15 -0.63
N VAL A 255 -18.67 5.44 0.61
CA VAL A 255 -17.26 5.63 0.97
C VAL A 255 -16.85 4.56 1.97
N TYR A 256 -15.93 3.69 1.57
CA TYR A 256 -15.40 2.59 2.37
C TYR A 256 -14.12 3.02 3.09
N LEU A 257 -14.25 3.40 4.35
CA LEU A 257 -13.11 3.63 5.24
C LEU A 257 -12.55 2.28 5.71
N GLY A 258 -11.68 1.69 4.90
CA GLY A 258 -10.98 0.47 5.27
C GLY A 258 -9.70 0.74 6.05
N VAL A 259 -9.60 0.07 7.20
CA VAL A 259 -8.56 0.25 8.20
C VAL A 259 -7.92 -1.07 8.58
N GLY A 260 -6.68 -1.04 9.07
CA GLY A 260 -6.00 -2.26 9.51
C GLY A 260 -4.83 -2.02 10.46
N ILE A 261 -4.42 -3.09 11.13
CA ILE A 261 -3.17 -3.17 11.86
C ILE A 261 -2.06 -3.42 10.83
N SER A 262 -1.15 -2.46 10.65
CA SER A 262 0.02 -2.64 9.76
C SER A 262 1.11 -3.48 10.44
N THR A 263 2.33 -3.52 9.88
CA THR A 263 3.45 -4.28 10.47
C THR A 263 4.32 -3.40 11.39
N PRO A 264 5.12 -4.00 12.30
CA PRO A 264 6.13 -3.25 13.08
C PRO A 264 7.16 -2.51 12.22
N VAL A 265 7.40 -2.96 10.98
CA VAL A 265 8.30 -2.30 10.03
C VAL A 265 7.66 -1.01 9.51
N VAL A 266 6.45 -1.10 8.97
CA VAL A 266 5.74 0.06 8.41
C VAL A 266 5.42 1.08 9.51
N ALA A 267 4.71 0.66 10.56
CA ALA A 267 4.32 1.57 11.64
C ALA A 267 5.54 2.14 12.39
N GLY A 268 6.46 1.26 12.80
CA GLY A 268 7.60 1.64 13.65
C GLY A 268 8.79 2.22 12.89
N ARG A 269 9.36 1.47 11.94
CA ARG A 269 10.62 1.86 11.28
C ARG A 269 10.44 2.93 10.20
N TRP A 270 9.30 2.96 9.52
CA TRP A 270 9.06 3.93 8.44
C TRP A 270 8.34 5.18 8.94
N HIS A 271 7.32 5.03 9.77
CA HIS A 271 6.49 6.15 10.27
C HIS A 271 6.81 6.63 11.69
N GLY A 272 7.67 5.93 12.44
CA GLY A 272 8.00 6.29 13.83
C GLY A 272 6.86 6.11 14.84
N ALA A 273 5.74 5.50 14.43
CA ALA A 273 4.59 5.23 15.27
C ALA A 273 4.82 4.03 16.20
N THR A 274 4.16 4.01 17.35
CA THR A 274 4.27 2.88 18.28
C THR A 274 3.47 1.68 17.80
N TYR A 275 4.05 0.48 17.95
CA TYR A 275 3.36 -0.78 17.66
C TYR A 275 2.90 -1.44 18.96
N GLY A 276 1.58 -1.43 19.19
CA GLY A 276 0.97 -1.94 20.42
C GLY A 276 1.00 -3.47 20.53
N ARG A 277 0.95 -3.98 21.78
CA ARG A 277 0.88 -5.43 22.07
C ARG A 277 -0.55 -6.00 22.15
N ARG A 278 -1.57 -5.18 21.94
CA ARG A 278 -2.99 -5.52 22.12
C ARG A 278 -3.83 -5.13 20.88
N PRO A 279 -3.49 -5.64 19.68
CA PRO A 279 -4.07 -5.18 18.42
C PRO A 279 -5.60 -5.33 18.35
N ILE A 280 -6.17 -6.40 18.90
CA ILE A 280 -7.63 -6.62 18.95
C ILE A 280 -8.34 -5.55 19.79
N ALA A 281 -7.81 -5.22 20.97
CA ALA A 281 -8.39 -4.19 21.84
C ALA A 281 -8.22 -2.78 21.23
N GLN A 282 -7.06 -2.51 20.62
CA GLN A 282 -6.81 -1.25 19.91
C GLN A 282 -7.77 -1.07 18.73
N MET A 283 -7.97 -2.11 17.92
CA MET A 283 -8.89 -2.06 16.78
C MET A 283 -10.35 -1.89 17.23
N ARG A 284 -10.75 -2.56 18.31
CA ARG A 284 -12.08 -2.37 18.92
C ARG A 284 -12.33 -0.92 19.32
N GLU A 285 -11.42 -0.30 20.08
CA GLU A 285 -11.56 1.13 20.42
C GLU A 285 -11.53 2.04 19.20
N TYR A 286 -10.70 1.73 18.20
CA TYR A 286 -10.63 2.48 16.95
C TYR A 286 -11.97 2.49 16.21
N LEU A 287 -12.53 1.30 15.97
CA LEU A 287 -13.80 1.15 15.23
C LEU A 287 -14.97 1.78 15.98
N THR A 288 -15.06 1.59 17.31
CA THR A 288 -16.08 2.27 18.13
C THR A 288 -15.97 3.78 18.01
N LEU A 289 -14.78 4.37 18.22
CA LEU A 289 -14.61 5.81 18.19
C LEU A 289 -14.83 6.39 16.78
N VAL A 290 -14.36 5.74 15.71
CA VAL A 290 -14.66 6.21 14.35
C VAL A 290 -16.16 6.15 14.07
N ARG A 291 -16.87 5.08 14.48
CA ARG A 291 -18.32 4.98 14.29
C ARG A 291 -19.06 6.09 15.03
N GLU A 292 -18.75 6.33 16.31
CA GLU A 292 -19.32 7.46 17.09
C GLU A 292 -19.07 8.82 16.44
N LEU A 293 -17.87 9.05 15.88
CA LEU A 293 -17.53 10.29 15.19
C LEU A 293 -18.32 10.49 13.89
N LEU A 294 -18.60 9.39 13.16
CA LEU A 294 -19.38 9.39 11.92
C LEU A 294 -20.90 9.50 12.15
N GLU A 295 -21.39 9.50 13.40
CA GLU A 295 -22.77 9.93 13.68
C GLU A 295 -22.93 11.46 13.48
N GLY A 296 -21.85 12.23 13.67
CA GLY A 296 -21.81 13.68 13.45
C GLY A 296 -22.09 14.55 14.68
N GLU A 297 -22.30 13.93 15.84
CA GLU A 297 -22.44 14.60 17.14
C GLU A 297 -21.09 14.82 17.84
N ALA A 298 -21.10 15.52 18.98
CA ALA A 298 -19.89 15.80 19.75
C ALA A 298 -19.52 14.63 20.67
N VAL A 299 -18.42 13.95 20.35
CA VAL A 299 -17.93 12.75 21.04
C VAL A 299 -16.96 13.12 22.17
N THR A 300 -17.11 12.45 23.31
CA THR A 300 -16.11 12.41 24.39
C THR A 300 -15.86 10.95 24.73
N PHE A 301 -14.66 10.47 24.43
CA PHE A 301 -14.29 9.06 24.51
C PHE A 301 -13.01 8.92 25.31
N LYS A 302 -12.93 7.89 26.15
CA LYS A 302 -11.76 7.59 26.97
C LYS A 302 -11.57 6.08 27.06
N GLY A 303 -10.77 5.54 26.15
CA GLY A 303 -10.29 4.17 26.19
C GLY A 303 -8.84 4.06 26.68
N ASP A 304 -8.25 2.88 26.51
CA ASP A 304 -6.86 2.61 26.82
C ASP A 304 -5.88 3.13 25.75
N PHE A 305 -6.34 3.29 24.49
CA PHE A 305 -5.50 3.69 23.36
C PHE A 305 -5.85 5.08 22.82
N TYR A 306 -7.10 5.49 22.94
CA TYR A 306 -7.60 6.75 22.39
C TYR A 306 -8.39 7.54 23.44
N GLU A 307 -8.08 8.83 23.58
CA GLU A 307 -8.82 9.78 24.40
C GLU A 307 -9.13 11.02 23.55
N VAL A 308 -10.42 11.38 23.42
CA VAL A 308 -10.87 12.62 22.78
C VAL A 308 -11.93 13.30 23.63
N HIS A 309 -11.93 14.63 23.67
CA HIS A 309 -12.81 15.41 24.53
C HIS A 309 -13.61 16.43 23.73
N ARG A 310 -14.93 16.23 23.65
CA ARG A 310 -15.90 17.06 22.92
C ARG A 310 -15.51 17.34 21.46
N PHE A 311 -14.92 16.36 20.78
CA PHE A 311 -14.59 16.47 19.36
C PHE A 311 -15.86 16.31 18.52
N ARG A 312 -16.05 17.14 17.50
CA ARG A 312 -17.13 17.03 16.51
C ARG A 312 -16.56 17.23 15.11
N LEU A 313 -17.01 16.46 14.13
CA LEU A 313 -16.66 16.69 12.73
C LEU A 313 -17.20 18.07 12.27
N GLY A 314 -16.35 18.84 11.59
CA GLY A 314 -16.71 20.16 11.06
C GLY A 314 -17.43 20.11 9.70
N VAL A 315 -17.38 18.97 9.01
CA VAL A 315 -18.12 18.73 7.77
C VAL A 315 -19.54 18.28 8.08
N ARG A 316 -20.52 18.73 7.28
CA ARG A 316 -21.89 18.25 7.37
C ARG A 316 -21.98 16.88 6.71
N LEU A 317 -22.35 15.87 7.49
CA LEU A 317 -22.60 14.52 6.98
C LEU A 317 -23.92 14.47 6.19
N GLY A 318 -23.91 13.79 5.05
CA GLY A 318 -25.11 13.38 4.33
C GLY A 318 -25.70 12.08 4.91
N ASP A 319 -26.85 11.66 4.37
CA ASP A 319 -27.56 10.48 4.88
C ASP A 319 -26.76 9.18 4.69
N ARG A 320 -25.96 9.08 3.62
CA ARG A 320 -24.94 8.04 3.47
C ARG A 320 -23.75 8.34 4.39
N ARG A 321 -23.57 7.50 5.43
CA ARG A 321 -22.37 7.53 6.27
C ARG A 321 -21.28 6.63 5.68
N PRO A 322 -19.99 6.98 5.82
CA PRO A 322 -18.90 6.09 5.41
C PRO A 322 -18.97 4.74 6.11
N ARG A 323 -18.75 3.67 5.35
CA ARG A 323 -18.72 2.27 5.82
C ARG A 323 -17.38 1.94 6.42
N LEU A 324 -17.36 1.25 7.56
CA LEU A 324 -16.12 0.76 8.15
C LEU A 324 -15.77 -0.60 7.56
N VAL A 325 -14.57 -0.70 6.97
CA VAL A 325 -14.03 -1.97 6.48
C VAL A 325 -12.84 -2.36 7.34
N LEU A 326 -12.79 -3.61 7.80
CA LEU A 326 -11.64 -4.10 8.56
C LEU A 326 -10.81 -5.07 7.72
N ALA A 327 -9.54 -4.74 7.47
CA ALA A 327 -8.60 -5.73 6.94
C ALA A 327 -8.31 -6.80 8.01
N ALA A 328 -8.55 -8.06 7.66
CA ALA A 328 -8.38 -9.19 8.57
C ALA A 328 -7.86 -10.42 7.83
N LEU A 329 -6.98 -11.17 8.49
CA LEU A 329 -6.41 -12.43 8.00
C LEU A 329 -6.59 -13.57 9.01
N ASN A 330 -6.38 -13.28 10.30
CA ASN A 330 -6.38 -14.30 11.34
C ASN A 330 -7.72 -14.40 12.07
N PRO A 331 -8.11 -15.60 12.58
CA PRO A 331 -9.47 -15.88 13.07
C PRO A 331 -10.03 -14.90 14.11
N GLN A 332 -9.18 -14.38 15.00
CA GLN A 332 -9.61 -13.37 16.00
C GLN A 332 -9.96 -12.02 15.37
N MET A 333 -9.26 -11.59 14.33
CA MET A 333 -9.56 -10.34 13.63
C MET A 333 -10.71 -10.51 12.64
N LEU A 334 -10.86 -11.70 12.03
CA LEU A 334 -12.00 -12.06 11.18
C LEU A 334 -13.31 -12.02 11.99
N ARG A 335 -13.34 -12.62 13.18
CA ARG A 335 -14.48 -12.48 14.12
C ARG A 335 -14.74 -11.03 14.51
N LEU A 336 -13.70 -10.24 14.80
CA LEU A 336 -13.86 -8.81 15.11
C LEU A 336 -14.45 -8.03 13.93
N ALA A 337 -14.09 -8.38 12.70
CA ALA A 337 -14.65 -7.77 11.50
C ALA A 337 -16.15 -8.06 11.38
N GLY A 338 -16.55 -9.33 11.53
CA GLY A 338 -17.96 -9.73 11.56
C GLY A 338 -18.76 -9.03 12.66
N GLU A 339 -18.17 -8.81 13.83
CA GLU A 339 -18.83 -8.18 14.98
C GLU A 339 -18.99 -6.65 14.85
N MET A 340 -18.04 -5.95 14.22
CA MET A 340 -17.91 -4.48 14.35
C MET A 340 -17.84 -3.68 13.05
N ALA A 341 -17.52 -4.32 11.92
CA ALA A 341 -17.32 -3.65 10.64
C ALA A 341 -18.52 -3.85 9.71
N ASP A 342 -18.76 -2.90 8.82
CA ASP A 342 -19.76 -3.04 7.75
C ASP A 342 -19.27 -4.06 6.69
N ALA A 343 -17.94 -4.20 6.56
CA ALA A 343 -17.29 -5.18 5.69
C ALA A 343 -15.93 -5.65 6.24
N VAL A 344 -15.46 -6.80 5.76
CA VAL A 344 -14.10 -7.31 5.93
C VAL A 344 -13.36 -7.25 4.60
N LEU A 345 -12.07 -6.86 4.60
CA LEU A 345 -11.21 -6.95 3.42
C LEU A 345 -10.15 -8.05 3.61
N LEU A 346 -10.21 -9.06 2.75
CA LEU A 346 -9.20 -10.12 2.64
C LEU A 346 -8.14 -9.73 1.59
N ASN A 347 -6.89 -10.16 1.77
CA ASN A 347 -5.79 -9.80 0.89
C ASN A 347 -4.72 -10.90 0.81
N TYR A 348 -4.11 -11.08 -0.37
CA TYR A 348 -3.19 -12.19 -0.71
C TYR A 348 -3.74 -13.59 -0.37
N ILE A 349 -5.05 -13.74 -0.24
CA ILE A 349 -5.69 -15.02 0.07
C ILE A 349 -5.99 -15.76 -1.25
N PRO A 350 -5.65 -17.04 -1.40
CA PRO A 350 -6.11 -17.83 -2.54
C PRO A 350 -7.62 -18.09 -2.41
N SER A 351 -8.36 -18.12 -3.52
CA SER A 351 -9.81 -18.30 -3.50
C SER A 351 -10.27 -19.55 -2.74
N THR A 352 -9.49 -20.64 -2.81
CA THR A 352 -9.71 -21.89 -2.05
C THR A 352 -9.70 -21.73 -0.53
N HIS A 353 -9.06 -20.70 0.03
CA HIS A 353 -9.03 -20.43 1.48
C HIS A 353 -10.07 -19.38 1.94
N VAL A 354 -10.75 -18.70 1.01
CA VAL A 354 -11.81 -17.73 1.33
C VAL A 354 -12.93 -18.35 2.19
N PRO A 355 -13.47 -19.56 1.92
CA PRO A 355 -14.58 -20.11 2.72
C PRO A 355 -14.22 -20.31 4.20
N ALA A 356 -12.97 -20.65 4.51
CA ALA A 356 -12.47 -20.77 5.88
C ALA A 356 -12.40 -19.40 6.58
N SER A 357 -12.02 -18.35 5.84
CA SER A 357 -12.02 -16.98 6.36
C SER A 357 -13.45 -16.46 6.58
N VAL A 358 -14.36 -16.72 5.63
CA VAL A 358 -15.79 -16.38 5.74
C VAL A 358 -16.42 -17.04 6.96
N ALA A 359 -16.13 -18.31 7.24
CA ALA A 359 -16.63 -18.99 8.44
C ALA A 359 -16.28 -18.23 9.74
N HIS A 360 -15.03 -17.78 9.89
CA HIS A 360 -14.63 -16.98 11.05
C HIS A 360 -15.22 -15.56 11.09
N VAL A 361 -15.58 -14.97 9.95
CA VAL A 361 -16.34 -13.71 9.92
C VAL A 361 -17.75 -13.96 10.42
N ARG A 362 -18.41 -15.02 9.94
CA ARG A 362 -19.78 -15.41 10.30
C ARG A 362 -19.92 -15.89 11.75
N GLU A 363 -18.83 -16.35 12.38
CA GLU A 363 -18.76 -16.55 13.85
C GLU A 363 -18.89 -15.24 14.65
N GLY A 364 -18.54 -14.09 14.07
CA GLY A 364 -18.63 -12.76 14.69
C GLY A 364 -19.86 -11.96 14.30
N GLY A 365 -20.32 -12.09 13.05
CA GLY A 365 -21.50 -11.41 12.51
C GLY A 365 -21.56 -11.40 10.97
N ASP A 366 -22.28 -10.46 10.39
CA ASP A 366 -22.75 -10.49 9.00
C ASP A 366 -22.02 -9.55 8.03
N ALA A 367 -20.88 -8.96 8.43
CA ALA A 367 -20.05 -8.08 7.60
C ALA A 367 -19.83 -8.59 6.15
N ARG A 368 -19.99 -7.72 5.14
CA ARG A 368 -19.80 -8.04 3.71
C ARG A 368 -18.35 -8.49 3.44
N ILE A 369 -18.17 -9.51 2.62
CA ILE A 369 -16.86 -10.08 2.26
C ILE A 369 -16.30 -9.36 1.03
N LEU A 370 -15.22 -8.60 1.22
CA LEU A 370 -14.42 -8.01 0.15
C LEU A 370 -13.09 -8.76 0.05
N ALA A 371 -12.55 -8.89 -1.15
CA ALA A 371 -11.19 -9.43 -1.33
C ALA A 371 -10.44 -8.67 -2.43
N TYR A 372 -9.16 -8.40 -2.21
CA TYR A 372 -8.28 -8.06 -3.33
C TYR A 372 -7.96 -9.32 -4.14
N VAL A 373 -8.29 -9.26 -5.43
CA VAL A 373 -8.00 -10.29 -6.43
C VAL A 373 -6.78 -9.84 -7.22
N HIS A 374 -5.62 -10.45 -6.94
CA HIS A 374 -4.36 -10.11 -7.58
C HIS A 374 -4.27 -10.86 -8.90
N ALA A 375 -4.35 -10.13 -10.01
CA ALA A 375 -4.32 -10.72 -11.34
C ALA A 375 -3.61 -9.82 -12.36
N GLY A 376 -3.00 -10.42 -13.38
CA GLY A 376 -2.34 -9.69 -14.46
C GLY A 376 -2.41 -10.44 -15.79
N VAL A 377 -2.79 -9.72 -16.84
CA VAL A 377 -2.63 -10.16 -18.24
C VAL A 377 -1.17 -9.93 -18.64
N CYS A 378 -0.30 -10.85 -18.23
CA CYS A 378 1.15 -10.73 -18.33
C CYS A 378 1.79 -11.99 -18.93
N ASP A 379 2.94 -11.84 -19.57
CA ASP A 379 3.79 -12.97 -19.96
C ASP A 379 4.46 -13.57 -18.71
N TRP A 380 4.34 -14.89 -18.54
CA TRP A 380 4.78 -15.60 -17.33
C TRP A 380 6.27 -15.40 -17.01
N GLU A 381 7.12 -15.49 -18.04
CA GLU A 381 8.57 -15.36 -17.93
C GLU A 381 9.01 -13.96 -17.44
N VAL A 382 8.22 -12.93 -17.75
CA VAL A 382 8.45 -11.54 -17.32
C VAL A 382 7.87 -11.30 -15.93
N ALA A 383 6.69 -11.86 -15.65
CA ALA A 383 5.91 -11.55 -14.46
C ALA A 383 6.28 -12.39 -13.23
N ALA A 384 6.63 -13.67 -13.39
CA ALA A 384 6.90 -14.58 -12.27
C ALA A 384 8.07 -14.15 -11.34
N PRO A 385 9.14 -13.46 -11.80
CA PRO A 385 10.14 -12.88 -10.90
C PRO A 385 9.58 -11.75 -10.01
N TYR A 386 8.62 -10.96 -10.51
CA TYR A 386 7.95 -9.93 -9.72
C TYR A 386 7.01 -10.54 -8.68
N ALA A 387 6.22 -11.56 -9.05
CA ALA A 387 5.37 -12.31 -8.14
C ALA A 387 6.15 -12.93 -6.97
N ARG A 388 7.28 -13.61 -7.28
CA ARG A 388 8.18 -14.13 -6.24
C ARG A 388 8.62 -13.04 -5.28
N ARG A 389 9.06 -11.88 -5.80
CA ARG A 389 9.51 -10.77 -4.94
C ARG A 389 8.40 -10.19 -4.07
N ASP A 390 7.16 -10.16 -4.57
CA ASP A 390 6.01 -9.64 -3.83
C ASP A 390 5.61 -10.61 -2.71
N LEU A 391 5.26 -11.85 -3.05
CA LEU A 391 4.92 -12.91 -2.10
C LEU A 391 6.02 -13.16 -1.06
N PHE A 392 7.30 -12.98 -1.41
CA PHE A 392 8.41 -13.04 -0.48
C PHE A 392 8.27 -12.04 0.68
N GLY A 393 7.91 -10.78 0.37
CA GLY A 393 7.72 -9.74 1.37
C GLY A 393 6.59 -10.09 2.35
N TYR A 394 5.51 -10.69 1.84
CA TYR A 394 4.37 -11.13 2.65
C TYR A 394 4.67 -12.41 3.43
N ALA A 395 5.36 -13.40 2.87
CA ALA A 395 5.78 -14.62 3.57
C ALA A 395 6.75 -14.34 4.74
N MET A 396 7.49 -13.24 4.68
CA MET A 396 8.32 -12.75 5.81
C MET A 396 7.51 -12.04 6.91
N ALA A 397 6.25 -11.67 6.67
CA ALA A 397 5.36 -11.09 7.69
C ALA A 397 4.51 -12.17 8.38
N ASP A 398 4.62 -12.30 9.70
CA ASP A 398 4.05 -13.43 10.45
C ASP A 398 2.54 -13.63 10.28
N GLY A 399 1.76 -12.54 10.12
CA GLY A 399 0.32 -12.63 9.89
C GLY A 399 -0.06 -13.22 8.52
N TYR A 400 0.76 -13.01 7.49
CA TYR A 400 0.56 -13.58 6.16
C TYR A 400 1.15 -14.99 6.07
N ALA A 401 2.31 -15.25 6.69
CA ALA A 401 2.90 -16.59 6.79
C ALA A 401 1.98 -17.62 7.49
N ASP A 402 1.31 -17.20 8.57
CA ASP A 402 0.32 -18.00 9.30
C ASP A 402 -0.94 -18.27 8.45
N MET A 403 -1.31 -17.35 7.55
CA MET A 403 -2.41 -17.54 6.60
C MET A 403 -2.01 -18.44 5.42
N PHE A 404 -0.86 -18.20 4.78
CA PHE A 404 -0.31 -19.04 3.72
C PHE A 404 -0.14 -20.50 4.17
N THR A 405 0.36 -20.72 5.38
CA THR A 405 0.46 -22.07 6.00
C THR A 405 -0.91 -22.75 6.09
N LYS A 406 -1.97 -22.03 6.50
CA LYS A 406 -3.35 -22.57 6.59
C LYS A 406 -4.02 -22.74 5.22
N ALA A 407 -3.55 -22.01 4.21
CA ALA A 407 -3.99 -22.11 2.83
C ALA A 407 -3.31 -23.26 2.05
N GLY A 408 -2.30 -23.92 2.65
CA GLY A 408 -1.63 -25.10 2.08
C GLY A 408 -0.12 -24.91 1.84
N PHE A 409 0.37 -23.67 1.78
CA PHE A 409 1.76 -23.32 1.43
C PHE A 409 2.72 -23.32 2.62
N GLY A 410 2.55 -24.28 3.55
CA GLY A 410 3.35 -24.36 4.78
C GLY A 410 4.80 -24.77 4.53
N ASP A 411 5.04 -25.60 3.52
CA ASP A 411 6.38 -26.06 3.16
C ASP A 411 7.18 -24.93 2.50
N GLU A 412 6.60 -24.19 1.54
CA GLU A 412 7.23 -23.01 0.93
C GLU A 412 7.57 -21.92 1.96
N VAL A 413 6.63 -21.62 2.87
CA VAL A 413 6.86 -20.63 3.95
C VAL A 413 7.99 -21.05 4.87
N THR A 414 8.10 -22.34 5.18
CA THR A 414 9.16 -22.89 6.03
C THR A 414 10.51 -22.83 5.31
N GLU A 415 10.60 -23.35 4.09
CA GLU A 415 11.84 -23.36 3.30
C GLU A 415 12.37 -21.95 3.03
N LEU A 416 11.48 -21.00 2.67
CA LEU A 416 11.81 -19.59 2.47
C LEU A 416 12.45 -18.99 3.72
N ARG A 417 11.82 -19.19 4.89
CA ARG A 417 12.29 -18.60 6.15
C ARG A 417 13.59 -19.22 6.64
N ASP A 418 13.76 -20.54 6.50
CA ASP A 418 14.98 -21.26 6.87
C ASP A 418 16.17 -20.87 5.98
N ARG A 419 15.99 -20.83 4.65
CA ARG A 419 17.03 -20.36 3.72
C ARG A 419 17.40 -18.90 3.96
N TYR A 420 16.41 -18.05 4.22
CA TYR A 420 16.64 -16.64 4.55
C TYR A 420 17.47 -16.48 5.84
N ALA A 421 17.18 -17.27 6.87
CA ALA A 421 17.93 -17.29 8.12
C ALA A 421 19.36 -17.83 7.94
N ALA A 422 19.56 -18.80 7.04
CA ALA A 422 20.87 -19.30 6.62
C ALA A 422 21.67 -18.32 5.73
N GLY A 423 21.03 -17.24 5.25
CA GLY A 423 21.64 -16.24 4.37
C GLY A 423 21.52 -16.55 2.86
N ASP A 424 20.90 -17.66 2.47
CA ASP A 424 20.62 -18.01 1.08
C ASP A 424 19.43 -17.20 0.55
N ARG A 425 19.69 -15.95 0.16
CA ARG A 425 18.65 -15.03 -0.33
C ARG A 425 18.06 -15.45 -1.67
N LYS A 426 18.86 -16.07 -2.54
CA LYS A 426 18.37 -16.58 -3.81
C LYS A 426 17.45 -17.77 -3.59
N GLY A 427 17.91 -18.80 -2.89
CA GLY A 427 17.10 -19.99 -2.64
C GLY A 427 15.85 -19.69 -1.81
N ALA A 428 15.87 -18.69 -0.92
CA ALA A 428 14.68 -18.24 -0.20
C ALA A 428 13.62 -17.64 -1.14
N ALA A 429 14.01 -16.96 -2.23
CA ALA A 429 13.08 -16.50 -3.25
C ALA A 429 12.65 -17.63 -4.21
N ASP A 430 13.57 -18.56 -4.53
CA ASP A 430 13.29 -19.74 -5.36
C ASP A 430 12.33 -20.73 -4.66
N ALA A 431 12.22 -20.69 -3.32
CA ALA A 431 11.27 -21.48 -2.52
C ALA A 431 9.79 -21.10 -2.74
N ILE A 432 9.51 -19.96 -3.38
CA ILE A 432 8.15 -19.58 -3.76
C ILE A 432 7.78 -20.34 -5.03
N SER A 433 6.87 -21.30 -4.86
CA SER A 433 6.44 -22.22 -5.91
C SER A 433 5.62 -21.50 -6.99
N ASP A 434 5.68 -22.02 -8.21
CA ASP A 434 4.80 -21.58 -9.31
C ASP A 434 3.31 -21.80 -8.97
N GLU A 435 3.01 -22.74 -8.06
CA GLU A 435 1.67 -23.04 -7.56
C GLU A 435 1.18 -21.95 -6.60
N MET A 436 2.01 -21.54 -5.64
CA MET A 436 1.71 -20.42 -4.74
C MET A 436 1.49 -19.11 -5.52
N ILE A 437 2.28 -18.85 -6.57
CA ILE A 437 2.06 -17.71 -7.47
C ILE A 437 0.69 -17.83 -8.15
N ARG A 438 0.38 -18.97 -8.78
CA ARG A 438 -0.89 -19.18 -9.49
C ARG A 438 -2.11 -19.10 -8.57
N ALA A 439 -1.98 -19.50 -7.31
CA ALA A 439 -3.08 -19.45 -6.36
C ALA A 439 -3.37 -18.03 -5.82
N ILE A 440 -2.40 -17.11 -5.88
CA ILE A 440 -2.47 -15.80 -5.21
C ILE A 440 -2.27 -14.64 -6.20
N ASP A 441 -1.09 -14.56 -6.83
CA ASP A 441 -0.69 -13.50 -7.78
C ASP A 441 -0.90 -14.00 -9.22
N PHE A 442 -2.15 -14.07 -9.65
CA PHE A 442 -2.51 -14.78 -10.88
C PHE A 442 -1.94 -14.11 -12.15
N ILE A 443 -1.25 -14.91 -12.96
CA ILE A 443 -0.69 -14.49 -14.25
C ILE A 443 -1.25 -15.42 -15.33
N GLY A 444 -1.96 -14.84 -16.31
CA GLY A 444 -2.57 -15.62 -17.39
C GLY A 444 -3.12 -14.75 -18.52
N SER A 445 -3.84 -15.38 -19.45
CA SER A 445 -4.54 -14.71 -20.55
C SER A 445 -5.82 -13.98 -20.07
N PRO A 446 -6.42 -13.10 -20.89
CA PRO A 446 -7.63 -12.36 -20.50
C PRO A 446 -8.79 -13.25 -20.01
N GLY A 447 -9.06 -14.36 -20.69
CA GLY A 447 -10.13 -15.29 -20.29
C GLY A 447 -9.82 -16.06 -19.00
N GLU A 448 -8.54 -16.33 -18.73
CA GLU A 448 -8.11 -16.96 -17.48
C GLU A 448 -8.21 -15.96 -16.31
N VAL A 449 -7.91 -14.68 -16.52
CA VAL A 449 -8.11 -13.61 -15.52
C VAL A 449 -9.59 -13.45 -15.16
N ALA A 450 -10.49 -13.42 -16.14
CA ALA A 450 -11.93 -13.38 -15.90
C ALA A 450 -12.42 -14.56 -15.04
N SER A 451 -11.99 -15.79 -15.39
CA SER A 451 -12.31 -17.00 -14.62
C SER A 451 -11.70 -17.01 -13.21
N PHE A 452 -10.49 -16.47 -13.04
CA PHE A 452 -9.86 -16.32 -11.73
C PHE A 452 -10.66 -15.36 -10.83
N VAL A 453 -11.14 -14.23 -11.36
CA VAL A 453 -12.01 -13.28 -10.65
C VAL A 453 -13.32 -13.95 -10.20
N ARG A 454 -13.98 -14.71 -11.08
CA ARG A 454 -15.19 -15.49 -10.71
C ARG A 454 -14.93 -16.45 -9.54
N SER A 455 -13.76 -17.11 -9.52
CA SER A 455 -13.45 -18.07 -8.45
C SER A 455 -13.50 -17.48 -7.03
N TYR A 456 -13.31 -16.16 -6.87
CA TYR A 456 -13.49 -15.48 -5.58
C TYR A 456 -14.98 -15.30 -5.24
N VAL A 457 -15.82 -14.95 -6.21
CA VAL A 457 -17.28 -14.84 -6.02
C VAL A 457 -17.87 -16.21 -5.68
N ASP A 458 -17.50 -17.25 -6.42
CA ASP A 458 -17.92 -18.63 -6.14
C ASP A 458 -17.47 -19.13 -4.75
N ALA A 459 -16.31 -18.63 -4.27
CA ALA A 459 -15.80 -18.90 -2.93
C ALA A 459 -16.44 -18.05 -1.81
N GLY A 460 -17.40 -17.17 -2.13
CA GLY A 460 -18.17 -16.36 -1.18
C GLY A 460 -17.66 -14.93 -0.96
N VAL A 461 -16.96 -14.33 -1.93
CA VAL A 461 -16.67 -12.89 -1.93
C VAL A 461 -17.86 -12.12 -2.51
N ASP A 462 -18.47 -11.26 -1.69
CA ASP A 462 -19.60 -10.41 -2.08
C ASP A 462 -19.19 -9.21 -2.94
N HIS A 463 -17.90 -8.84 -2.93
CA HIS A 463 -17.35 -7.67 -3.65
C HIS A 463 -15.87 -7.89 -3.99
N PRO A 464 -15.56 -8.54 -5.12
CA PRO A 464 -14.18 -8.69 -5.58
C PRO A 464 -13.61 -7.32 -5.96
N ILE A 465 -12.35 -7.08 -5.64
CA ILE A 465 -11.64 -5.84 -6.00
C ILE A 465 -10.37 -6.25 -6.75
N LEU A 466 -10.35 -6.04 -8.07
CA LEU A 466 -9.17 -6.29 -8.88
C LEU A 466 -7.99 -5.45 -8.38
N MET A 467 -6.87 -6.12 -8.15
CA MET A 467 -5.55 -5.52 -7.96
C MET A 467 -4.72 -5.86 -9.20
N PRO A 468 -4.72 -4.99 -10.25
CA PRO A 468 -4.08 -5.31 -11.51
C PRO A 468 -2.56 -5.35 -11.31
N LEU A 469 -1.90 -6.43 -11.70
CA LEU A 469 -0.46 -6.63 -11.55
C LEU A 469 0.24 -6.05 -12.80
N PRO A 470 0.90 -4.87 -12.73
CA PRO A 470 1.37 -4.15 -13.92
C PRO A 470 2.75 -4.66 -14.37
N TRP A 471 2.89 -5.98 -14.53
CA TRP A 471 4.17 -6.65 -14.74
C TRP A 471 4.42 -6.95 -16.23
N GLY A 472 4.93 -5.94 -16.94
CA GLY A 472 5.42 -6.06 -18.31
C GLY A 472 6.24 -4.84 -18.71
N GLU A 473 6.71 -4.81 -19.97
CA GLU A 473 7.49 -3.68 -20.50
C GLU A 473 6.68 -2.37 -20.46
N ASP A 474 5.43 -2.40 -20.94
CA ASP A 474 4.45 -1.32 -20.75
C ASP A 474 3.54 -1.65 -19.57
N ARG A 475 3.96 -1.22 -18.38
CA ARG A 475 3.20 -1.32 -17.11
C ARG A 475 1.77 -0.79 -17.22
N ARG A 476 1.53 0.21 -18.08
CA ARG A 476 0.22 0.83 -18.26
C ARG A 476 -0.66 -0.03 -19.15
N ALA A 477 -0.16 -0.46 -20.32
CA ALA A 477 -0.91 -1.33 -21.21
C ALA A 477 -1.31 -2.64 -20.53
N VAL A 478 -0.43 -3.23 -19.71
CA VAL A 478 -0.74 -4.43 -18.91
C VAL A 478 -1.85 -4.15 -17.90
N ALA A 479 -1.80 -3.04 -17.16
CA ALA A 479 -2.85 -2.68 -16.20
C ALA A 479 -4.20 -2.45 -16.89
N GLU A 480 -4.24 -1.70 -17.99
CA GLU A 480 -5.45 -1.42 -18.75
C GLU A 480 -6.03 -2.69 -19.39
N ALA A 481 -5.20 -3.57 -19.97
CA ALA A 481 -5.63 -4.88 -20.50
C ALA A 481 -6.18 -5.82 -19.42
N THR A 482 -5.59 -5.80 -18.22
CA THR A 482 -6.07 -6.58 -17.07
C THR A 482 -7.41 -6.06 -16.56
N MET A 483 -7.59 -4.73 -16.51
CA MET A 483 -8.87 -4.13 -16.13
C MET A 483 -9.99 -4.47 -17.13
N VAL A 484 -9.71 -4.49 -18.43
CA VAL A 484 -10.65 -4.94 -19.46
C VAL A 484 -10.99 -6.42 -19.26
N ALA A 485 -9.98 -7.29 -19.13
CA ALA A 485 -10.17 -8.73 -18.96
C ALA A 485 -11.04 -9.10 -17.75
N ALA A 486 -10.88 -8.40 -16.62
CA ALA A 486 -11.68 -8.64 -15.43
C ALA A 486 -13.09 -8.02 -15.50
N ALA A 487 -13.32 -6.99 -16.33
CA ALA A 487 -14.64 -6.42 -16.55
C ALA A 487 -15.55 -7.32 -17.41
N ASP A 488 -14.96 -8.25 -18.16
CA ASP A 488 -15.65 -9.32 -18.91
C ASP A 488 -15.94 -10.58 -18.06
N ALA A 489 -15.79 -10.50 -16.72
CA ALA A 489 -15.98 -11.61 -15.78
C ALA A 489 -17.46 -11.97 -15.53
#